data_AF-A0A929DED5-F1
#
_entry.id   AF-A0A929DED5-F1
#
_cell.length_a   1.000
_cell.length_b   1.000
_cell.length_c   1.000
_cell.angle_alpha   90.00
_cell.angle_beta   90.00
_cell.angle_gamma   90.00
#
_symmetry.space_group_name_H-M   'P 1'
#
loop_
_entity.id
_entity.type
_entity.pdbx_description
1 polymer ?
#
loop_
_entity_poly.entity_id
_entity_poly.type
_entity_poly.pdbx_seq_one_letter_code
_entity_poly.pdbx_strand_id
1 'polypeptide(L)'
;MIITEQKEFQEILHSLEGHESVFLIGCGICATTWGTGGEKETREMAARLTEAGKECSGWIVTEEATCDARTTRRSLKRNKEQVEPADALLVLSCGAGVQTVASLVEDIPTYPALNTLFLARIQNLSVCDERCRLCGACILAETAAICPVTLCPKGLMNGPCGGYEDGKCEVDRERDCAWVAIYERMEALGQREQFMVIHEPKDWREDRHPGFINKRAEKALG
;
A
#
# COMPACT_ATOMS: atom_id res chain seq x y z
N MET A 1 -4.32 2.53 -4.91
CA MET A 1 -4.61 2.11 -3.52
C MET A 1 -3.49 1.19 -3.05
N ILE A 2 -3.14 1.23 -1.77
CA ILE A 2 -2.23 0.23 -1.20
C ILE A 2 -3.00 -1.09 -1.08
N ILE A 3 -2.45 -2.15 -1.66
CA ILE A 3 -3.01 -3.49 -1.59
C ILE A 3 -2.43 -4.20 -0.38
N THR A 4 -3.31 -4.87 0.34
CA THR A 4 -3.02 -5.61 1.55
C THR A 4 -3.58 -7.02 1.43
N GLU A 5 -3.03 -7.93 2.23
CA GLU A 5 -3.49 -9.31 2.33
C GLU A 5 -3.57 -9.66 3.81
N GLN A 6 -4.61 -10.39 4.21
CA GLN A 6 -4.70 -10.85 5.61
C GLN A 6 -3.53 -11.80 5.90
N LYS A 7 -2.86 -11.57 7.04
CA LYS A 7 -1.90 -12.54 7.56
C LYS A 7 -2.61 -13.86 7.86
N GLU A 8 -1.84 -14.93 7.83
CA GLU A 8 -2.33 -16.22 8.30
C GLU A 8 -2.79 -16.08 9.75
N PHE A 9 -3.95 -16.67 10.06
CA PHE A 9 -4.57 -16.44 11.36
C PHE A 9 -3.72 -16.95 12.52
N GLN A 10 -2.96 -18.03 12.31
CA GLN A 10 -2.00 -18.51 13.31
C GLN A 10 -0.85 -17.53 13.55
N GLU A 11 -0.42 -16.78 12.53
CA GLU A 11 0.59 -15.72 12.68
C GLU A 11 0.03 -14.56 13.53
N ILE A 12 -1.24 -14.21 13.33
CA ILE A 12 -1.95 -13.21 14.15
C ILE A 12 -2.07 -13.68 15.60
N LEU A 13 -2.50 -14.92 15.84
CA LEU A 13 -2.61 -15.48 17.18
C LEU A 13 -1.27 -15.52 17.90
N HIS A 14 -0.21 -15.92 17.20
CA HIS A 14 1.15 -15.92 17.73
C HIS A 14 1.60 -14.51 18.15
N SER A 15 1.30 -13.49 17.32
CA SER A 15 1.59 -12.09 17.65
C SER A 15 0.82 -11.57 18.87
N LEU A 16 -0.34 -12.18 19.17
CA LEU A 16 -1.21 -11.84 20.29
C LEU A 16 -1.02 -12.79 21.50
N GLU A 17 0.04 -13.60 21.53
CA GLU A 17 0.36 -14.43 22.70
C GLU A 17 0.56 -13.58 23.95
N GLY A 18 -0.01 -14.01 25.07
CA GLY A 18 0.03 -13.28 26.35
C GLY A 18 -0.95 -12.12 26.50
N HIS A 19 -1.67 -11.73 25.44
CA HIS A 19 -2.72 -10.69 25.49
C HIS A 19 -4.11 -11.34 25.56
N GLU A 20 -4.96 -10.95 26.51
CA GLU A 20 -6.30 -11.55 26.64
C GLU A 20 -7.36 -10.71 25.92
N SER A 21 -7.33 -9.40 26.12
CA SER A 21 -8.28 -8.45 25.53
C SER A 21 -7.68 -7.69 24.34
N VAL A 22 -8.36 -7.70 23.20
CA VAL A 22 -7.86 -7.12 21.94
C VAL A 22 -8.88 -6.15 21.36
N PHE A 23 -8.42 -4.94 21.02
CA PHE A 23 -9.22 -3.95 20.29
C PHE A 23 -8.80 -3.91 18.81
N LEU A 24 -9.77 -3.95 17.89
CA LEU A 24 -9.48 -4.01 16.45
C LEU A 24 -9.68 -2.67 15.76
N ILE A 25 -8.78 -2.35 14.82
CA ILE A 25 -8.81 -1.10 14.06
C ILE A 25 -8.70 -1.40 12.56
N GLY A 26 -9.80 -1.22 11.83
CA GLY A 26 -9.87 -1.28 10.37
C GLY A 26 -9.56 0.06 9.69
N CYS A 27 -9.31 0.00 8.37
CA CYS A 27 -8.97 1.15 7.54
C CYS A 27 -10.06 1.48 6.54
N GLY A 28 -10.66 2.68 6.65
CA GLY A 28 -11.80 3.10 5.81
C GLY A 28 -11.53 3.35 4.34
N ILE A 29 -10.27 3.37 3.88
CA ILE A 29 -9.92 3.69 2.49
C ILE A 29 -9.34 2.49 1.75
N CYS A 30 -8.03 2.26 1.82
CA CYS A 30 -7.36 1.29 0.96
C CYS A 30 -7.77 -0.15 1.28
N ALA A 31 -7.71 -0.55 2.56
CA ALA A 31 -8.03 -1.92 2.97
C ALA A 31 -9.53 -2.21 2.89
N THR A 32 -10.40 -1.22 3.14
CA THR A 32 -11.85 -1.34 2.87
C THR A 32 -12.12 -1.52 1.39
N THR A 33 -11.51 -0.70 0.51
CA THR A 33 -11.74 -0.81 -0.94
C THR A 33 -11.29 -2.16 -1.49
N TRP A 34 -10.22 -2.74 -0.94
CA TRP A 34 -9.71 -4.05 -1.35
C TRP A 34 -10.38 -5.22 -0.61
N GLY A 35 -11.22 -4.98 0.40
CA GLY A 35 -11.89 -6.05 1.15
C GLY A 35 -10.96 -6.86 2.05
N THR A 36 -9.99 -6.21 2.71
CA THR A 36 -9.06 -6.88 3.64
C THR A 36 -9.03 -6.28 5.03
N GLY A 37 -9.60 -5.09 5.22
CA GLY A 37 -9.61 -4.42 6.52
C GLY A 37 -10.73 -3.39 6.68
N GLY A 38 -11.83 -3.58 5.95
CA GLY A 38 -13.05 -2.81 6.14
C GLY A 38 -13.91 -3.38 7.25
N GLU A 39 -15.14 -2.89 7.35
CA GLU A 39 -16.05 -3.24 8.45
C GLU A 39 -16.37 -4.73 8.49
N LYS A 40 -16.64 -5.33 7.31
CA LYS A 40 -16.88 -6.76 7.20
C LYS A 40 -15.69 -7.55 7.73
N GLU A 41 -14.49 -7.29 7.23
CA GLU A 41 -13.29 -8.05 7.59
C GLU A 41 -12.89 -7.84 9.05
N THR A 42 -13.10 -6.63 9.57
CA THR A 42 -12.81 -6.31 10.98
C THR A 42 -13.76 -7.07 11.91
N ARG A 43 -15.05 -7.15 11.59
CA ARG A 43 -16.03 -7.92 12.36
C ARG A 43 -15.77 -9.42 12.29
N GLU A 44 -15.44 -9.93 11.11
CA GLU A 44 -15.09 -11.35 10.92
C GLU A 44 -13.83 -11.71 11.71
N MET A 45 -12.80 -10.85 11.70
CA MET A 45 -11.60 -11.04 12.52
C MET A 45 -11.91 -11.01 14.02
N ALA A 46 -12.74 -10.07 14.48
CA ALA A 46 -13.19 -10.02 15.86
C ALA A 46 -13.87 -11.33 16.29
N ALA A 47 -14.80 -11.85 15.48
CA ALA A 47 -15.46 -13.11 15.75
C ALA A 47 -14.48 -14.29 15.84
N ARG A 48 -13.52 -14.37 14.91
CA ARG A 48 -12.50 -15.42 14.89
C ARG A 48 -11.58 -15.37 16.11
N LEU A 49 -11.22 -14.18 16.58
CA LEU A 49 -10.44 -14.02 17.81
C LEU A 49 -11.23 -14.48 19.04
N THR A 50 -12.53 -14.16 19.11
CA THR A 50 -13.42 -14.65 20.17
C THR A 50 -13.53 -16.17 20.16
N GLU A 51 -13.68 -16.79 18.99
CA GLU A 51 -13.68 -18.26 18.84
C GLU A 51 -12.35 -18.90 19.27
N ALA A 52 -11.24 -18.17 19.11
CA ALA A 52 -9.91 -18.60 19.57
C ALA A 52 -9.64 -18.30 21.05
N GLY A 53 -10.63 -17.83 21.81
CA GLY A 53 -10.54 -17.61 23.26
C GLY A 53 -9.96 -16.26 23.67
N LYS A 54 -9.88 -15.28 22.77
CA LYS A 54 -9.54 -13.89 23.11
C LYS A 54 -10.81 -13.09 23.43
N GLU A 55 -10.71 -12.10 24.29
CA GLU A 55 -11.78 -11.11 24.45
C GLU A 55 -11.62 -10.02 23.39
N CYS A 56 -12.72 -9.61 22.76
CA CYS A 56 -12.76 -8.45 21.88
C CYS A 56 -13.37 -7.27 22.63
N SER A 57 -12.54 -6.33 23.10
CA SER A 57 -13.01 -5.15 23.84
C SER A 57 -13.80 -4.17 22.97
N GLY A 58 -13.66 -4.31 21.65
CA GLY A 58 -14.37 -3.51 20.65
C GLY A 58 -13.63 -3.48 19.32
N TRP A 59 -14.25 -2.80 18.36
CA TRP A 59 -13.63 -2.56 17.07
C TRP A 59 -14.12 -1.27 16.44
N ILE A 60 -13.29 -0.68 15.59
CA ILE A 60 -13.64 0.48 14.78
C ILE A 60 -13.10 0.32 13.36
N VAL A 61 -13.72 1.00 12.41
CA VAL A 61 -13.09 1.31 11.12
C VAL A 61 -12.92 2.82 11.05
N THR A 62 -11.71 3.29 10.75
CA THR A 62 -11.45 4.73 10.64
C THR A 62 -12.27 5.32 9.48
N GLU A 63 -12.83 6.53 9.68
CA GLU A 63 -13.62 7.22 8.63
C GLU A 63 -12.78 7.46 7.35
N GLU A 64 -11.48 7.66 7.54
CA GLU A 64 -10.49 7.92 6.49
C GLU A 64 -9.38 6.87 6.53
N ALA A 65 -8.30 7.06 5.77
CA ALA A 65 -7.16 6.16 5.79
C ALA A 65 -6.51 6.15 7.18
N THR A 66 -6.25 4.97 7.74
CA THR A 66 -5.66 4.82 9.08
C THR A 66 -4.28 5.50 9.20
N CYS A 67 -3.56 5.65 8.09
CA CYS A 67 -2.28 6.35 8.06
C CYS A 67 -2.39 7.89 8.17
N ASP A 68 -3.58 8.49 8.08
CA ASP A 68 -3.79 9.89 8.43
C ASP A 68 -3.91 10.04 9.95
N ALA A 69 -2.81 10.39 10.61
CA ALA A 69 -2.75 10.54 12.06
C ALA A 69 -3.75 11.56 12.63
N ARG A 70 -4.27 12.51 11.84
CA ARG A 70 -5.22 13.52 12.33
C ARG A 70 -6.59 12.92 12.55
N THR A 71 -7.05 12.12 11.59
CA THR A 71 -8.37 11.47 11.61
C THR A 71 -8.33 10.24 12.49
N THR A 72 -7.29 9.41 12.40
CA THR A 72 -7.10 8.24 13.29
C THR A 72 -7.09 8.64 14.76
N ARG A 73 -6.38 9.72 15.12
CA ARG A 73 -6.41 10.25 16.50
C ARG A 73 -7.82 10.60 16.97
N ARG A 74 -8.66 11.16 16.09
CA ARG A 74 -10.05 11.49 16.42
C ARG A 74 -10.88 10.23 16.62
N SER A 75 -10.73 9.23 15.76
CA SER A 75 -11.41 7.94 15.88
C SER A 75 -11.04 7.22 17.18
N LEU A 76 -9.76 7.17 17.53
CA LEU A 76 -9.28 6.58 18.78
C LEU A 76 -9.84 7.33 20.01
N LYS A 77 -9.80 8.66 20.02
CA LYS A 77 -10.36 9.46 21.12
C LYS A 77 -11.86 9.25 21.33
N ARG A 78 -12.64 9.05 20.28
CA ARG A 78 -14.08 8.79 20.37
C ARG A 78 -14.40 7.41 20.94
N ASN A 79 -13.48 6.47 20.84
CA ASN A 79 -13.65 5.09 21.28
C ASN A 79 -12.73 4.75 22.46
N LYS A 80 -12.27 5.79 23.17
CA LYS A 80 -11.30 5.69 24.26
C LYS A 80 -11.70 4.65 25.31
N GLU A 81 -12.98 4.61 25.68
CA GLU A 81 -13.53 3.68 26.69
C GLU A 81 -13.41 2.19 26.29
N GLN A 82 -13.32 1.87 25.00
CA GLN A 82 -13.11 0.50 24.50
C GLN A 82 -11.63 0.20 24.20
N VAL A 83 -10.86 1.25 23.90
CA VAL A 83 -9.42 1.14 23.60
C VAL A 83 -8.61 0.96 24.88
N GLU A 84 -8.86 1.75 25.93
CA GLU A 84 -8.07 1.74 27.17
C GLU A 84 -8.07 0.39 27.92
N PRO A 85 -9.16 -0.39 27.94
CA PRO A 85 -9.16 -1.70 28.60
C PRO A 85 -8.46 -2.81 27.81
N ALA A 86 -8.07 -2.58 26.56
CA ALA A 86 -7.44 -3.62 25.74
C ALA A 86 -5.97 -3.80 26.09
N ASP A 87 -5.52 -5.05 26.13
CA ASP A 87 -4.10 -5.39 26.34
C ASP A 87 -3.30 -5.26 25.04
N ALA A 88 -3.97 -5.38 23.89
CA ALA A 88 -3.36 -5.23 22.57
C ALA A 88 -4.30 -4.58 21.55
N LEU A 89 -3.71 -3.88 20.58
CA LEU A 89 -4.38 -3.38 19.39
C LEU A 89 -4.04 -4.24 18.18
N LEU A 90 -5.06 -4.69 17.45
CA LEU A 90 -4.88 -5.40 16.18
C LEU A 90 -5.36 -4.53 15.02
N VAL A 91 -4.45 -4.16 14.12
CA VAL A 91 -4.73 -3.18 13.06
C VAL A 91 -4.85 -3.86 11.70
N LEU A 92 -6.06 -3.81 11.12
CA LEU A 92 -6.36 -4.26 9.77
C LEU A 92 -6.10 -3.13 8.75
N SER A 93 -4.84 -2.75 8.61
CA SER A 93 -4.41 -1.73 7.66
C SER A 93 -3.01 -2.02 7.10
N CYS A 94 -2.50 -1.16 6.21
CA CYS A 94 -1.11 -1.26 5.77
C CYS A 94 -0.13 -0.86 6.88
N GLY A 95 1.16 -1.15 6.70
CA GLY A 95 2.20 -0.89 7.70
C GLY A 95 2.29 0.57 8.15
N ALA A 96 1.98 1.53 7.27
CA ALA A 96 1.90 2.94 7.65
C ALA A 96 0.75 3.23 8.63
N GLY A 97 -0.40 2.57 8.45
CA GLY A 97 -1.53 2.71 9.38
C GLY A 97 -1.25 2.08 10.74
N VAL A 98 -0.59 0.92 10.77
CA VAL A 98 -0.13 0.25 12.00
C VAL A 98 0.80 1.17 12.80
N GLN A 99 1.81 1.76 12.15
CA GLN A 99 2.73 2.69 12.79
C GLN A 99 2.04 3.97 13.26
N THR A 100 1.08 4.49 12.49
CA THR A 100 0.27 5.63 12.92
C THR A 100 -0.50 5.32 14.21
N VAL A 101 -1.15 4.16 14.30
CA VAL A 101 -1.86 3.75 15.53
C VAL A 101 -0.89 3.64 16.71
N ALA A 102 0.24 2.93 16.52
CA ALA A 102 1.25 2.75 17.56
C ALA A 102 1.81 4.09 18.08
N SER A 103 2.01 5.07 17.19
CA SER A 103 2.47 6.42 17.57
C SER A 103 1.42 7.27 18.31
N LEU A 104 0.16 6.85 18.31
CA LEU A 104 -0.96 7.57 18.93
C LEU A 104 -1.41 6.91 20.24
N VAL A 105 -1.07 5.64 20.44
CA VAL A 105 -1.37 4.84 21.63
C VAL A 105 -0.08 4.14 22.06
N GLU A 106 0.77 4.87 22.78
CA GLU A 106 2.12 4.42 23.11
C GLU A 106 2.14 3.34 24.21
N ASP A 107 1.09 3.30 25.04
CA ASP A 107 1.02 2.42 26.21
C ASP A 107 0.42 1.03 25.91
N ILE A 108 -0.09 0.79 24.68
CA ILE A 108 -0.73 -0.47 24.30
C ILE A 108 0.01 -1.10 23.09
N PRO A 109 0.53 -2.33 23.22
CA PRO A 109 1.13 -3.06 22.10
C PRO A 109 0.24 -3.12 20.86
N THR A 110 0.79 -2.77 19.70
CA THR A 110 0.05 -2.66 18.44
C THR A 110 0.61 -3.62 17.39
N TYR A 111 -0.24 -4.46 16.82
CA TYR A 111 0.14 -5.52 15.89
C TYR A 111 -0.55 -5.40 14.53
N PRO A 112 0.14 -5.75 13.42
CA PRO A 112 -0.46 -5.80 12.10
C PRO A 112 -1.29 -7.07 11.90
N ALA A 113 -2.50 -6.94 11.38
CA ALA A 113 -3.28 -8.07 10.87
C ALA A 113 -3.04 -8.37 9.38
N LEU A 114 -2.45 -7.40 8.64
CA LEU A 114 -2.29 -7.48 7.19
C LEU A 114 -0.83 -7.37 6.77
N ASN A 115 -0.48 -8.06 5.69
CA ASN A 115 0.71 -7.82 4.89
C ASN A 115 0.45 -6.65 3.93
N THR A 116 1.41 -5.74 3.79
CA THR A 116 1.38 -4.67 2.77
C THR A 116 2.09 -5.17 1.53
N LEU A 117 1.40 -5.22 0.40
CA LEU A 117 1.96 -5.80 -0.83
C LEU A 117 2.58 -4.72 -1.73
N PHE A 118 1.76 -3.84 -2.31
CA PHE A 118 2.23 -2.82 -3.25
C PHE A 118 1.17 -1.74 -3.51
N LEU A 119 1.56 -0.65 -4.17
CA LEU A 119 0.65 0.38 -4.66
C LEU A 119 0.07 -0.02 -6.01
N ALA A 120 -1.22 -0.33 -6.03
CA ALA A 120 -1.88 -0.85 -7.22
C ALA A 120 -2.98 0.06 -7.75
N ARG A 121 -3.30 -0.18 -9.02
CA ARG A 121 -4.61 0.08 -9.58
C ARG A 121 -5.49 -1.15 -9.33
N ILE A 122 -6.69 -0.92 -8.81
CA ILE A 122 -7.72 -1.95 -8.69
C ILE A 122 -8.53 -1.92 -10.00
N GLN A 123 -8.55 -3.02 -10.74
CA GLN A 123 -9.37 -3.14 -11.94
C GLN A 123 -10.78 -3.60 -11.57
N ASN A 124 -10.87 -4.54 -10.64
CA ASN A 124 -12.09 -5.00 -9.99
C ASN A 124 -11.72 -5.65 -8.64
N LEU A 125 -12.71 -6.14 -7.89
CA LEU A 125 -12.51 -6.73 -6.54
C LEU A 125 -11.69 -8.03 -6.53
N SER A 126 -11.33 -8.58 -7.69
CA SER A 126 -10.53 -9.81 -7.82
C SER A 126 -9.22 -9.58 -8.55
N VAL A 127 -9.03 -8.42 -9.18
CA VAL A 127 -7.89 -8.14 -10.04
C VAL A 127 -7.33 -6.76 -9.74
N CYS A 128 -6.08 -6.72 -9.31
CA CYS A 128 -5.28 -5.52 -9.16
C CYS A 128 -3.90 -5.71 -9.78
N ASP A 129 -3.25 -4.61 -10.14
CA ASP A 129 -1.90 -4.62 -10.71
C ASP A 129 -1.09 -3.42 -10.23
N GLU A 130 0.20 -3.66 -9.93
CA GLU A 130 1.12 -2.61 -9.49
C GLU A 130 1.31 -1.56 -10.59
N ARG A 131 1.15 -0.28 -10.23
CA ARG A 131 1.23 0.85 -11.18
C ARG A 131 2.17 1.97 -10.76
N CYS A 132 2.71 1.91 -9.54
CA CYS A 132 3.69 2.88 -9.09
C CYS A 132 4.63 2.27 -8.05
N ARG A 133 5.95 2.54 -8.18
CA ARG A 133 6.99 2.16 -7.20
C ARG A 133 7.31 3.25 -6.18
N LEU A 134 6.64 4.40 -6.23
CA LEU A 134 6.88 5.54 -5.33
C LEU A 134 8.31 6.12 -5.37
N CYS A 135 9.04 5.89 -6.46
CA CYS A 135 10.46 6.18 -6.64
C CYS A 135 10.88 7.67 -6.74
N GLY A 136 10.01 8.62 -6.39
CA GLY A 136 10.33 10.07 -6.35
C GLY A 136 10.53 10.80 -7.69
N ALA A 137 10.98 10.12 -8.74
CA ALA A 137 11.22 10.70 -10.08
C ALA A 137 10.29 10.05 -11.12
N CYS A 138 9.14 10.68 -11.36
CA CYS A 138 8.13 10.19 -12.30
C CYS A 138 8.56 10.47 -13.74
N ILE A 139 8.46 9.46 -14.63
CA ILE A 139 8.77 9.57 -16.06
C ILE A 139 7.56 9.29 -16.97
N LEU A 140 6.35 9.35 -16.40
CA LEU A 140 5.12 9.01 -17.13
C LEU A 140 4.78 10.03 -18.22
N ALA A 141 5.29 11.26 -18.13
CA ALA A 141 5.09 12.25 -19.18
C ALA A 141 5.85 11.85 -20.45
N GLU A 142 6.98 11.20 -20.28
CA GLU A 142 7.90 10.79 -21.34
C GLU A 142 7.61 9.40 -21.87
N THR A 143 6.90 8.55 -21.10
CA THR A 143 6.59 7.17 -21.50
C THR A 143 5.11 6.95 -21.82
N ALA A 144 4.46 7.97 -22.38
CA ALA A 144 3.05 7.95 -22.77
C ALA A 144 2.11 7.43 -21.65
N ALA A 145 2.37 7.79 -20.39
CA ALA A 145 1.65 7.35 -19.20
C ALA A 145 1.69 5.84 -18.91
N ILE A 146 2.71 5.13 -19.40
CA ILE A 146 2.98 3.72 -19.08
C ILE A 146 4.27 3.66 -18.27
N CYS A 147 4.21 3.18 -17.02
CA CYS A 147 5.41 3.12 -16.15
C CYS A 147 6.29 1.93 -16.55
N PRO A 148 7.51 2.14 -17.10
CA PRO A 148 8.38 1.04 -17.44
C PRO A 148 8.98 0.38 -16.18
N VAL A 149 9.01 1.08 -15.04
CA VAL A 149 9.54 0.53 -13.78
C VAL A 149 8.63 -0.54 -13.18
N THR A 150 7.30 -0.39 -13.27
CA THR A 150 6.36 -1.41 -12.76
C THR A 150 5.94 -2.44 -13.80
N LEU A 151 5.90 -2.06 -15.09
CA LEU A 151 5.43 -2.98 -16.14
C LEU A 151 6.55 -3.80 -16.77
N CYS A 152 7.80 -3.36 -16.69
CA CYS A 152 8.94 -4.18 -17.11
C CYS A 152 9.49 -4.94 -15.90
N PRO A 153 9.57 -6.29 -15.92
CA PRO A 153 10.21 -7.05 -14.84
C PRO A 153 11.67 -6.67 -14.60
N LYS A 154 12.35 -6.10 -15.61
CA LYS A 154 13.72 -5.61 -15.53
C LYS A 154 13.83 -4.15 -15.08
N GLY A 155 12.71 -3.44 -14.93
CA GLY A 155 12.67 -2.03 -14.53
C GLY A 155 13.44 -1.07 -15.44
N LEU A 156 13.59 -1.42 -16.73
CA LEU A 156 14.46 -0.68 -17.65
C LEU A 156 13.92 0.72 -17.95
N MET A 157 14.78 1.72 -17.78
CA MET A 157 14.48 3.13 -18.12
C MET A 157 14.54 3.42 -19.62
N ASN A 158 15.15 2.54 -20.41
CA ASN A 158 15.20 2.61 -21.87
C ASN A 158 14.99 1.21 -22.45
N GLY A 159 14.19 1.10 -23.50
CA GLY A 159 13.96 -0.18 -24.19
C GLY A 159 13.41 0.00 -25.61
N PRO A 160 12.92 -1.08 -26.23
CA PRO A 160 12.88 -2.43 -25.70
C PRO A 160 14.27 -3.03 -25.51
N CYS A 161 14.41 -4.00 -24.59
CA CYS A 161 15.59 -4.87 -24.57
C CYS A 161 15.53 -5.89 -25.71
N GLY A 162 16.57 -6.71 -25.90
CA GLY A 162 16.50 -7.83 -26.86
C GLY A 162 15.57 -8.98 -26.46
N GLY A 163 15.10 -9.00 -25.21
CA GLY A 163 14.30 -10.07 -24.62
C GLY A 163 12.79 -9.90 -24.74
N TYR A 164 12.28 -9.64 -25.94
CA TYR A 164 10.85 -9.65 -26.25
C TYR A 164 10.59 -10.35 -27.58
N GLU A 165 9.45 -10.99 -27.70
CA GLU A 165 9.02 -11.73 -28.91
C GLU A 165 7.51 -11.51 -29.09
N ASP A 166 7.07 -11.18 -30.30
CA ASP A 166 5.66 -10.91 -30.64
C ASP A 166 4.95 -9.94 -29.66
N GLY A 167 5.66 -8.92 -29.20
CA GLY A 167 5.15 -7.92 -28.25
C GLY A 167 5.10 -8.38 -26.78
N LYS A 168 5.50 -9.61 -26.47
CA LYS A 168 5.50 -10.20 -25.12
C LYS A 168 6.88 -10.22 -24.48
N CYS A 169 6.93 -10.21 -23.15
CA CYS A 169 8.19 -10.24 -22.39
C CYS A 169 8.78 -11.66 -22.31
N GLU A 170 10.11 -11.81 -22.40
CA GLU A 170 10.76 -13.13 -22.23
C GLU A 170 10.62 -13.71 -20.81
N VAL A 171 10.49 -12.84 -19.80
CA VAL A 171 10.42 -13.25 -18.38
C VAL A 171 9.07 -13.88 -18.07
N ASP A 172 8.01 -13.43 -18.74
CA ASP A 172 6.64 -13.91 -18.59
C ASP A 172 5.89 -13.67 -19.91
N ARG A 173 5.63 -14.76 -20.64
CA ARG A 173 5.05 -14.72 -22.00
C ARG A 173 3.60 -14.23 -22.03
N GLU A 174 2.91 -14.23 -20.89
CA GLU A 174 1.57 -13.67 -20.80
C GLU A 174 1.59 -12.13 -20.71
N ARG A 175 2.71 -11.56 -20.23
CA ARG A 175 2.87 -10.11 -20.06
C ARG A 175 3.29 -9.41 -21.34
N ASP A 176 2.61 -8.31 -21.63
CA ASP A 176 3.02 -7.39 -22.68
C ASP A 176 4.36 -6.74 -22.32
N CYS A 177 5.23 -6.58 -23.32
CA CYS A 177 6.46 -5.83 -23.17
C CYS A 177 6.12 -4.36 -22.95
N ALA A 178 6.53 -3.81 -21.80
CA ALA A 178 6.26 -2.42 -21.44
C ALA A 178 6.68 -1.42 -22.52
N TRP A 179 7.84 -1.65 -23.16
CA TRP A 179 8.38 -0.74 -24.19
C TRP A 179 7.69 -0.87 -25.54
N VAL A 180 7.17 -2.06 -25.89
CA VAL A 180 6.30 -2.22 -27.06
C VAL A 180 4.99 -1.47 -26.82
N ALA A 181 4.37 -1.64 -25.65
CA ALA A 181 3.15 -0.92 -25.30
C ALA A 181 3.34 0.62 -25.25
N ILE A 182 4.49 1.11 -24.78
CA ILE A 182 4.86 2.53 -24.84
C ILE A 182 4.93 3.01 -26.29
N TYR A 183 5.65 2.28 -27.15
CA TYR A 183 5.81 2.62 -28.56
C TYR A 183 4.46 2.70 -29.28
N GLU A 184 3.63 1.66 -29.17
CA GLU A 184 2.31 1.59 -29.82
C GLU A 184 1.40 2.73 -29.36
N ARG A 185 1.43 3.06 -28.07
CA ARG A 185 0.66 4.17 -27.52
C ARG A 185 1.17 5.52 -28.02
N MET A 186 2.48 5.73 -28.10
CA MET A 186 3.06 6.95 -28.68
C MET A 186 2.71 7.10 -30.16
N GLU A 187 2.74 6.01 -30.92
CA GLU A 187 2.33 6.00 -32.32
C GLU A 187 0.86 6.41 -32.47
N ALA A 188 -0.03 5.83 -31.66
CA ALA A 188 -1.45 6.21 -31.63
C ALA A 188 -1.70 7.68 -31.24
N LEU A 189 -0.80 8.28 -30.46
CA LEU A 189 -0.86 9.69 -30.05
C LEU A 189 -0.13 10.65 -31.01
N GLY A 190 0.52 10.14 -32.06
CA GLY A 190 1.34 10.95 -32.97
C GLY A 190 2.63 11.50 -32.32
N GLN A 191 3.14 10.84 -31.28
CA GLN A 191 4.29 11.25 -30.46
C GLN A 191 5.53 10.36 -30.68
N ARG A 192 5.61 9.66 -31.81
CA ARG A 192 6.65 8.66 -32.09
C ARG A 192 8.10 9.17 -31.90
N GLU A 193 8.35 10.44 -32.20
CA GLU A 193 9.69 11.05 -32.00
C GLU A 193 10.13 11.04 -30.52
N GLN A 194 9.19 11.09 -29.58
CA GLN A 194 9.52 11.03 -28.15
C GLN A 194 10.08 9.66 -27.74
N PHE A 195 9.74 8.60 -28.47
CA PHE A 195 10.26 7.26 -28.23
C PHE A 195 11.78 7.18 -28.44
N MET A 196 12.34 8.06 -29.28
CA MET A 196 13.77 8.09 -29.58
C MET A 196 14.59 8.81 -28.50
N VAL A 197 13.93 9.43 -27.52
CA VAL A 197 14.61 10.11 -26.41
C VAL A 197 15.23 9.07 -25.48
N ILE A 198 16.54 9.16 -25.28
CA ILE A 198 17.26 8.31 -24.32
C ILE A 198 17.17 8.96 -22.94
N HIS A 199 16.63 8.24 -21.97
CA HIS A 199 16.61 8.62 -20.58
C HIS A 199 17.97 8.36 -19.92
N GLU A 200 18.47 9.34 -19.17
CA GLU A 200 19.62 9.12 -18.31
C GLU A 200 19.32 8.03 -17.26
N PRO A 201 20.35 7.33 -16.75
CA PRO A 201 20.19 6.46 -15.60
C PRO A 201 19.46 7.19 -14.47
N LYS A 202 18.44 6.53 -13.92
CA LYS A 202 17.65 7.11 -12.85
C LYS A 202 18.54 7.40 -11.63
N ASP A 203 18.50 8.63 -11.15
CA ASP A 203 19.13 8.97 -9.87
C ASP A 203 18.28 8.45 -8.71
N TRP A 204 18.71 7.33 -8.13
CA TRP A 204 18.02 6.72 -7.00
C TRP A 204 18.24 7.47 -5.68
N ARG A 205 19.06 8.54 -5.64
CA ARG A 205 19.11 9.45 -4.47
C ARG A 205 17.83 10.27 -4.35
N GLU A 206 17.12 10.49 -5.46
CA GLU A 206 15.80 11.12 -5.46
C GLU A 206 14.69 10.16 -5.00
N ASP A 207 14.98 8.86 -4.89
CA ASP A 207 14.15 7.95 -4.10
C ASP A 207 14.32 8.33 -2.63
N ARG A 208 13.41 9.18 -2.15
CA ARG A 208 13.46 9.77 -0.81
C ARG A 208 13.11 8.70 0.24
N HIS A 209 14.01 7.76 0.47
CA HIS A 209 13.88 6.72 1.48
C HIS A 209 15.00 6.82 2.52
N PRO A 210 14.68 7.01 3.83
CA PRO A 210 13.36 7.28 4.38
C PRO A 210 12.85 8.68 4.00
N GLY A 211 11.55 8.78 3.71
CA GLY A 211 10.95 10.01 3.19
C GLY A 211 10.46 10.93 4.31
N PHE A 212 10.83 12.21 4.25
CA PHE A 212 10.32 13.25 5.15
C PHE A 212 10.13 14.56 4.39
N ILE A 213 8.98 15.20 4.54
CA ILE A 213 8.67 16.50 3.94
C ILE A 213 8.07 17.42 5.02
N ASN A 214 8.71 18.57 5.23
CA ASN A 214 8.19 19.63 6.08
C ASN A 214 8.09 20.93 5.29
N LYS A 215 6.89 21.22 4.78
CA LYS A 215 6.59 22.43 3.98
C LYS A 215 6.86 23.74 4.73
N ARG A 216 6.98 23.73 6.07
CA ARG A 216 7.33 24.93 6.86
C ARG A 216 8.83 25.20 6.85
N ALA A 217 9.66 24.16 6.83
CA ALA A 217 11.11 24.29 6.78
C ALA A 217 11.59 24.77 5.40
N GLU A 218 10.92 24.34 4.33
CA GLU A 218 11.22 24.77 2.94
C GLU A 218 10.96 26.25 2.71
N LYS A 219 9.94 26.84 3.37
CA LYS A 219 9.65 28.29 3.28
C LYS A 219 10.66 29.17 4.02
N ALA A 220 11.48 28.63 4.92
CA ALA A 220 12.48 29.39 5.66
C ALA A 220 13.81 29.54 4.90
N LEU A 221 13.94 28.86 3.75
CA LEU A 221 15.16 28.81 2.93
C LEU A 221 14.99 29.53 1.57
N GLY A 222 13.84 30.16 1.33
CA GLY A 222 13.52 30.90 0.09
C GLY A 222 13.21 32.35 0.34
#